data_AF-A0A2M7C0G4-F1
#
_entry.id   AF-A0A2M7C0G4-F1
#
_cell.length_a   1.000
_cell.length_b   1.000
_cell.length_c   1.000
_cell.angle_alpha   90.00
_cell.angle_beta   90.00
_cell.angle_gamma   90.00
#
_symmetry.space_group_name_H-M   'P 1'
#
loop_
_entity.id
_entity.type
_entity.pdbx_description
1 polymer ?
#
loop_
_entity_poly.entity_id
_entity_poly.type
_entity_poly.pdbx_seq_one_letter_code
_entity_poly.pdbx_strand_id
1 'polypeptide(L)'
;VGAGQMSRVDSTRIASIKAQNAGLSLVGSVVASDAFFPFRDGLDVLAEAGAKAVIQPGGSMRDAEVIAAADEHGIAMVYTGFRHFRH
;
A
#
# COMPACT_ATOMS: atom_id res chain seq x y z
N VAL A 1 -8.41 4.64 -4.89
CA VAL A 1 -8.05 5.76 -3.99
C VAL A 1 -8.78 5.63 -2.67
N GLY A 2 -8.05 5.55 -1.55
CA GLY A 2 -8.57 5.60 -0.18
C GLY A 2 -7.90 6.75 0.57
N ALA A 3 -8.69 7.65 1.16
CA ALA A 3 -8.17 8.84 1.86
C ALA A 3 -9.00 9.11 3.13
N GLY A 4 -8.40 9.82 4.08
CA GLY A 4 -9.08 10.34 5.28
C GLY A 4 -9.38 9.33 6.39
N GLN A 5 -8.81 8.12 6.35
CA GLN A 5 -9.05 7.11 7.39
C GLN A 5 -8.07 7.21 8.55
N MET A 6 -8.53 6.90 9.76
CA MET A 6 -7.68 6.86 10.96
C MET A 6 -6.63 5.75 10.88
N SER A 7 -6.96 4.62 10.24
CA SER A 7 -6.03 3.52 9.96
C SER A 7 -5.68 3.47 8.48
N ARG A 8 -4.39 3.23 8.18
CA ARG A 8 -3.89 3.08 6.81
C ARG A 8 -4.29 1.75 6.17
N VAL A 9 -4.50 0.73 6.98
CA VAL A 9 -5.06 -0.56 6.55
C VAL A 9 -6.47 -0.38 5.99
N ASP A 10 -7.26 0.48 6.62
CA ASP A 10 -8.62 0.76 6.13
C ASP A 10 -8.57 1.60 4.85
N SER A 11 -7.59 2.51 4.71
CA SER A 11 -7.34 3.21 3.45
C SER A 11 -6.99 2.25 2.30
N THR A 12 -6.15 1.22 2.52
CA THR A 12 -5.81 0.25 1.46
C THR A 12 -6.99 -0.64 1.10
N ARG A 13 -7.74 -1.12 2.11
CA ARG A 13 -8.98 -1.88 1.88
C ARG A 13 -10.02 -1.06 1.11
N ILE A 14 -10.27 0.18 1.50
CA ILE A 14 -11.21 1.07 0.80
C ILE A 14 -10.74 1.33 -0.64
N ALA A 15 -9.43 1.48 -0.87
CA ALA A 15 -8.91 1.67 -2.21
C ALA A 15 -9.16 0.44 -3.11
N SER A 16 -8.97 -0.77 -2.57
CA SER A 16 -9.23 -2.04 -3.26
C SER A 16 -10.73 -2.26 -3.53
N ILE A 17 -11.57 -2.08 -2.50
CA ILE A 17 -13.03 -2.19 -2.61
C ILE A 17 -13.59 -1.20 -3.63
N LYS A 18 -13.13 0.06 -3.61
CA LYS A 18 -13.57 1.07 -4.60
C LYS A 18 -13.16 0.69 -6.03
N ALA A 19 -11.98 0.09 -6.23
CA ALA A 19 -11.57 -0.38 -7.55
C ALA A 19 -12.48 -1.52 -8.03
N GLN A 20 -12.74 -2.52 -7.17
CA GLN A 20 -13.66 -3.61 -7.48
C GLN A 20 -15.08 -3.12 -7.79
N ASN A 21 -15.63 -2.22 -6.97
CA ASN A 21 -16.96 -1.62 -7.19
C ASN A 21 -17.04 -0.83 -8.50
N ALA A 22 -15.93 -0.26 -8.97
CA ALA A 22 -15.84 0.43 -10.24
C ALA A 22 -15.60 -0.52 -11.44
N GLY A 23 -15.53 -1.84 -11.22
CA GLY A 23 -15.18 -2.83 -12.25
C GLY A 23 -13.74 -2.72 -12.72
N LEU A 24 -12.86 -2.07 -11.95
CA LEU A 24 -11.47 -1.86 -12.27
C LEU A 24 -10.62 -2.95 -11.61
N SER A 25 -9.73 -3.55 -12.40
CA SER A 25 -8.74 -4.51 -11.91
C SER A 25 -7.52 -3.77 -11.36
N LEU A 26 -6.98 -4.28 -10.25
CA LEU A 26 -5.69 -3.85 -9.70
C LEU A 26 -4.53 -4.75 -10.17
N VAL A 27 -4.80 -5.75 -11.00
CA VAL A 27 -3.78 -6.63 -11.58
C VAL A 27 -2.79 -5.83 -12.41
N GLY A 28 -1.50 -5.91 -12.05
CA GLY A 28 -0.43 -5.18 -12.72
C GLY A 28 -0.35 -3.69 -12.34
N SER A 29 -1.16 -3.24 -11.39
CA SER A 29 -1.18 -1.83 -10.97
C SER A 29 0.01 -1.47 -10.07
N VAL A 30 0.24 -0.17 -9.96
CA VAL A 30 1.21 0.43 -9.04
C VAL A 30 0.46 1.24 -7.99
N VAL A 31 0.84 1.12 -6.74
CA VAL A 31 0.21 1.82 -5.61
C VAL A 31 1.17 2.83 -5.01
N ALA A 32 0.68 4.04 -4.77
CA ALA A 32 1.43 5.08 -4.08
C ALA A 32 0.77 5.42 -2.74
N SER A 33 1.59 5.51 -1.68
CA SER A 33 1.19 5.98 -0.36
C SER A 33 1.98 7.22 0.01
N ASP A 34 1.29 8.24 0.51
CA ASP A 34 1.88 9.51 0.96
C ASP A 34 2.53 9.41 2.36
N ALA A 35 2.19 8.36 3.10
CA ALA A 35 2.70 7.99 4.42
C ALA A 35 3.19 6.55 4.44
N PHE A 36 3.95 6.18 5.48
CA PHE A 36 4.50 4.83 5.57
C PHE A 36 3.42 3.78 5.93
N PHE A 37 3.69 2.51 5.60
CA PHE A 37 2.89 1.36 6.06
C PHE A 37 3.29 0.96 7.49
N PRO A 38 2.39 1.05 8.47
CA PRO A 38 2.73 0.71 9.85
C PRO A 38 2.88 -0.81 10.08
N PHE A 39 2.21 -1.63 9.25
CA PHE A 39 2.20 -3.09 9.32
C PHE A 39 2.10 -3.70 7.92
N ARG A 40 2.45 -4.98 7.78
CA ARG A 40 2.44 -5.71 6.48
C ARG A 40 1.03 -5.94 5.91
N ASP A 41 0.00 -5.95 6.75
CA ASP A 41 -1.38 -6.23 6.37
C ASP A 41 -1.90 -5.31 5.25
N GLY A 42 -1.50 -4.04 5.27
CA GLY A 42 -1.81 -3.09 4.21
C GLY A 42 -1.22 -3.48 2.86
N LEU A 43 -0.02 -4.09 2.85
CA LEU A 43 0.64 -4.58 1.63
C LEU A 43 0.04 -5.91 1.16
N ASP A 44 -0.25 -6.83 2.08
CA ASP A 44 -0.86 -8.13 1.77
C ASP A 44 -2.19 -7.93 1.01
N VAL A 45 -3.03 -6.99 1.44
CA VAL A 45 -4.29 -6.63 0.75
C VAL A 45 -4.06 -6.12 -0.68
N LEU A 46 -3.00 -5.34 -0.92
CA LEU A 46 -2.68 -4.83 -2.25
C LEU A 46 -2.12 -5.94 -3.15
N ALA A 47 -1.34 -6.85 -2.57
CA ALA A 47 -0.78 -8.02 -3.25
C ALA A 47 -1.90 -8.96 -3.73
N GLU A 48 -2.84 -9.30 -2.85
CA GLU A 48 -4.01 -10.12 -3.17
C GLU A 48 -4.88 -9.48 -4.26
N ALA A 49 -4.96 -8.14 -4.28
CA ALA A 49 -5.65 -7.41 -5.33
C ALA A 49 -4.90 -7.39 -6.68
N GLY A 50 -3.64 -7.83 -6.72
CA GLY A 50 -2.83 -7.98 -7.93
C GLY A 50 -1.85 -6.83 -8.21
N ALA A 51 -1.61 -5.94 -7.25
CA ALA A 51 -0.60 -4.89 -7.41
C ALA A 51 0.81 -5.48 -7.60
N LYS A 52 1.65 -4.82 -8.40
CA LYS A 52 3.02 -5.26 -8.72
C LYS A 52 4.12 -4.35 -8.20
N ALA A 53 3.77 -3.13 -7.82
CA ALA A 53 4.72 -2.23 -7.17
C ALA A 53 4.03 -1.31 -6.16
N VAL A 54 4.78 -0.94 -5.13
CA VAL A 54 4.39 0.03 -4.10
C VAL A 54 5.48 1.09 -3.96
N ILE A 55 5.07 2.35 -3.83
CA ILE A 55 5.94 3.47 -3.44
C ILE A 55 5.43 4.10 -2.16
N GLN A 56 6.30 4.28 -1.17
CA GLN A 56 5.98 4.88 0.12
C GLN A 56 7.19 5.62 0.73
N PRO A 57 7.04 6.46 1.76
CA PRO A 57 8.17 7.15 2.39
C PRO A 57 9.14 6.25 3.14
N GLY A 58 8.65 5.14 3.73
CA GLY A 58 9.40 4.39 4.74
C GLY A 58 9.45 5.12 6.09
N GLY A 59 10.08 4.49 7.09
CA GLY A 59 10.23 5.02 8.46
C GLY A 59 9.31 4.36 9.49
N SER A 60 8.72 3.21 9.18
CA SER A 60 8.02 2.40 10.18
C SER A 60 9.01 1.67 11.08
N MET A 61 8.69 1.53 12.37
CA MET A 61 9.44 0.61 13.25
C MET A 61 9.41 -0.84 12.74
N ARG A 62 8.43 -1.18 11.89
CA ARG A 62 8.22 -2.52 11.33
C ARG A 62 8.49 -2.60 9.82
N ASP A 63 9.30 -1.69 9.27
CA ASP A 63 9.61 -1.72 7.83
C ASP A 63 10.18 -3.07 7.38
N ALA A 64 10.94 -3.76 8.24
CA ALA A 64 11.45 -5.10 7.92
C ALA A 64 10.34 -6.13 7.65
N GLU A 65 9.25 -6.11 8.41
CA GLU A 65 8.09 -6.99 8.19
C GLU A 65 7.38 -6.64 6.87
N VAL A 66 7.32 -5.35 6.54
CA VAL A 66 6.66 -4.84 5.33
C VAL A 66 7.49 -5.17 4.08
N ILE A 67 8.83 -5.06 4.16
CA ILE A 67 9.74 -5.46 3.08
C ILE A 67 9.66 -6.97 2.84
N ALA A 68 9.69 -7.77 3.91
CA ALA A 68 9.57 -9.22 3.79
C ALA A 68 8.26 -9.63 3.08
N ALA A 69 7.14 -8.98 3.41
CA ALA A 69 5.89 -9.18 2.71
C ALA A 69 5.97 -8.79 1.22
N ALA A 70 6.67 -7.71 0.88
CA ALA A 70 6.88 -7.31 -0.52
C ALA A 70 7.64 -8.40 -1.30
N ASP A 71 8.71 -8.93 -0.69
CA ASP A 71 9.53 -9.99 -1.27
C ASP A 71 8.73 -11.29 -1.43
N GLU A 72 7.98 -11.70 -0.40
CA GLU A 72 7.10 -12.87 -0.41
C GLU A 72 6.07 -12.82 -1.56
N HIS A 73 5.53 -11.63 -1.83
CA HIS A 73 4.53 -11.41 -2.88
C HIS A 73 5.14 -11.03 -4.25
N GLY A 74 6.47 -10.88 -4.34
CA GLY A 74 7.15 -10.44 -5.56
C GLY A 74 6.73 -9.03 -6.01
N ILE A 75 6.53 -8.13 -5.05
CA ILE A 75 6.16 -6.73 -5.27
C ILE A 75 7.41 -5.86 -5.19
N ALA A 76 7.63 -5.03 -6.22
CA ALA A 76 8.68 -4.02 -6.15
C ALA A 76 8.30 -2.93 -5.12
N MET A 77 9.13 -2.73 -4.10
CA MET A 77 8.93 -1.69 -3.09
C MET A 77 9.95 -0.56 -3.26
N VAL A 78 9.47 0.69 -3.32
CA VAL A 78 10.30 1.89 -3.46
C VAL A 78 10.10 2.81 -2.27
N TYR A 79 11.21 3.23 -1.65
CA TYR A 79 11.21 4.23 -0.58
C TYR A 79 11.56 5.61 -1.13
N THR A 80 10.70 6.60 -0.85
CA THR A 80 10.97 8.00 -1.23
C THR A 80 11.80 8.73 -0.19
N GLY A 81 11.75 8.32 1.09
CA GLY A 81 12.38 9.04 2.21
C GLY A 81 11.68 10.35 2.60
N PHE A 82 10.62 10.74 1.88
CA PHE A 82 9.88 12.00 2.11
C PHE A 82 8.39 11.73 2.24
N ARG A 83 7.80 12.16 3.36
CA ARG A 83 6.37 12.08 3.63
C ARG A 83 5.65 13.32 3.10
N HIS A 84 4.67 13.14 2.22
CA HIS A 84 3.86 14.20 1.64
C HIS A 84 2.50 14.31 2.35
N PHE A 85 2.51 14.63 3.64
CA PHE A 85 1.27 14.74 4.41
C PHE A 85 0.56 16.07 4.17
N ARG A 86 -0.74 16.00 3.86
CA ARG A 86 -1.61 17.17 3.68
C ARG A 86 -2.88 17.00 4.49
N HIS A 87 -3.22 18.02 5.29
CA HIS A 87 -4.47 18.10 6.06
C HIS A 87 -5.64 18.48 5.15
#